data_AF-A0A183N0U7-F1
#
_entry.id   AF-A0A183N0U7-F1
#
_cell.length_a   1.000
_cell.length_b   1.000
_cell.length_c   1.000
_cell.angle_alpha   90.00
_cell.angle_beta   90.00
_cell.angle_gamma   90.00
#
_symmetry.space_group_name_H-M   'P 1'
#
loop_
_entity.id
_entity.type
_entity.pdbx_description
1 polymer ?
#
loop_
_entity_poly.entity_id
_entity_poly.type
_entity_poly.pdbx_seq_one_letter_code
_entity_poly.pdbx_strand_id
1 'polypeptide(L)'
;MECLTKILRIRWPDTISNNRLWERTNQIPAEEEIMKKRWKWIGYTLRKAPNRVIRQALTWNPQGQRKRGRSENTSRREMEIDMRKMNKNWMELEKKAQDKVGWKMLIDGPCSIRSNRRLDADVKARVGKARTAFLQLKNIWNLKQLSTNIKVRIFNTNVKAVLLYGAETWRTTTTTIKMVQVFINSCLRKILNIHWPDTISNSLLWERTNQLPAEEEIK
;
A
#
# COMPACT_ATOMS: atom_id res chain seq x y z
N MET A 1 38.23 5.08 -0.38
CA MET A 1 37.04 4.62 0.39
C MET A 1 37.13 3.16 0.86
N GLU A 2 37.86 2.24 0.20
CA GLU A 2 37.97 0.83 0.63
C GLU A 2 38.85 0.57 1.87
N CYS A 3 39.85 1.42 2.13
CA CYS A 3 40.80 1.22 3.24
C CYS A 3 40.15 1.42 4.62
N LEU A 4 39.34 2.48 4.79
CA LEU A 4 38.64 2.76 6.06
C LEU A 4 37.57 1.71 6.39
N THR A 5 36.89 1.18 5.37
CA THR A 5 35.88 0.12 5.55
C THR A 5 36.47 -1.21 6.00
N LYS A 6 37.72 -1.51 5.62
CA LYS A 6 38.45 -2.73 6.04
C LYS A 6 38.99 -2.63 7.47
N ILE A 7 39.47 -1.46 7.88
CA ILE A 7 40.01 -1.21 9.23
C ILE A 7 38.92 -1.34 10.30
N LEU A 8 37.69 -0.89 10.00
CA LEU A 8 36.56 -0.93 10.93
C LEU A 8 35.79 -2.28 10.96
N ARG A 9 36.22 -3.30 10.21
CA ARG A 9 35.54 -4.63 10.09
C ARG A 9 34.04 -4.56 9.77
N ILE A 10 33.60 -3.60 8.97
CA ILE A 10 32.18 -3.43 8.64
C ILE A 10 31.84 -4.35 7.45
N ARG A 11 31.10 -5.43 7.68
CA ARG A 11 30.41 -6.19 6.62
C ARG A 11 29.16 -5.43 6.21
N TRP A 12 29.14 -4.88 5.01
CA TRP A 12 27.93 -4.31 4.40
C TRP A 12 26.80 -5.35 4.32
N PRO A 13 25.53 -4.91 4.43
CA PRO A 13 24.52 -5.48 3.55
C PRO A 13 23.73 -4.42 2.78
N ASP A 14 23.23 -4.86 1.63
CA ASP A 14 22.60 -4.09 0.55
C ASP A 14 21.42 -3.21 1.00
N THR A 15 21.49 -1.91 0.71
CA THR A 15 20.32 -1.01 0.73
C THR A 15 19.39 -1.36 -0.44
N ILE A 16 18.45 -2.28 -0.20
CA ILE A 16 17.42 -2.62 -1.19
C ILE A 16 16.33 -1.53 -1.19
N SER A 17 16.24 -0.79 -2.29
CA SER A 17 15.16 0.19 -2.52
C SER A 17 13.79 -0.49 -2.47
N ASN A 18 12.74 0.25 -2.09
CA ASN A 18 11.37 -0.29 -2.06
C ASN A 18 10.94 -0.80 -3.45
N ASN A 19 11.37 -0.14 -4.54
CA ASN A 19 11.08 -0.58 -5.91
C ASN A 19 11.70 -1.95 -6.19
N ARG A 20 12.98 -2.15 -5.86
CA ARG A 20 13.66 -3.44 -6.03
C ARG A 20 13.08 -4.55 -5.15
N LEU A 21 12.57 -4.19 -3.96
CA LEU A 21 11.82 -5.10 -3.09
C LEU A 21 10.52 -5.58 -3.77
N TRP A 22 9.79 -4.67 -4.41
CA TRP A 22 8.55 -4.98 -5.11
C TRP A 22 8.78 -5.83 -6.36
N GLU A 23 9.82 -5.53 -7.16
CA GLU A 23 10.22 -6.34 -8.31
C GLU A 23 10.55 -7.78 -7.89
N ARG A 24 11.39 -7.96 -6.86
CA ARG A 24 11.77 -9.29 -6.35
C ARG A 24 10.60 -10.11 -5.81
N THR A 25 9.53 -9.46 -5.37
CA THR A 25 8.36 -10.12 -4.77
C THR A 25 7.16 -10.14 -5.70
N ASN A 26 7.27 -9.55 -6.89
CA ASN A 26 6.19 -9.31 -7.85
C ASN A 26 4.96 -8.64 -7.18
N GLN A 27 5.21 -7.61 -6.38
CA GLN A 27 4.18 -6.90 -5.61
C GLN A 27 3.91 -5.53 -6.21
N ILE A 28 2.66 -5.07 -6.08
CA ILE A 28 2.26 -3.70 -6.40
C ILE A 28 2.14 -2.86 -5.12
N PRO A 29 2.28 -1.52 -5.22
CA PRO A 29 2.00 -0.62 -4.11
C PRO A 29 0.58 -0.83 -3.56
N ALA A 30 0.43 -0.68 -2.24
CA ALA A 30 -0.83 -0.86 -1.53
C ALA A 30 -1.91 0.11 -2.03
N GLU A 31 -1.52 1.30 -2.46
CA GLU A 31 -2.39 2.28 -3.11
C GLU A 31 -3.11 1.68 -4.33
N GLU A 32 -2.32 1.17 -5.27
CA GLU A 32 -2.84 0.57 -6.50
C GLU A 32 -3.74 -0.62 -6.18
N GLU A 33 -3.35 -1.47 -5.24
CA GLU A 33 -4.14 -2.64 -4.88
C GLU A 33 -5.50 -2.28 -4.25
N ILE A 34 -5.52 -1.31 -3.33
CA ILE A 34 -6.76 -0.80 -2.72
C ILE A 34 -7.66 -0.19 -3.79
N MET A 35 -7.05 0.54 -4.74
CA MET A 35 -7.79 1.17 -5.82
C MET A 35 -8.36 0.14 -6.80
N LYS A 36 -7.57 -0.86 -7.18
CA LYS A 36 -8.04 -2.00 -8.00
C LYS A 36 -9.19 -2.73 -7.33
N LYS A 37 -9.13 -2.95 -6.01
CA LYS A 37 -10.23 -3.55 -5.23
C LYS A 37 -11.50 -2.70 -5.29
N ARG A 38 -11.38 -1.39 -5.04
CA ARG A 38 -12.50 -0.44 -5.12
C ARG A 38 -13.16 -0.46 -6.50
N TRP A 39 -12.39 -0.34 -7.57
CA TRP A 39 -12.94 -0.34 -8.93
C TRP A 39 -13.50 -1.71 -9.34
N LYS A 40 -12.90 -2.82 -8.91
CA LYS A 40 -13.51 -4.15 -9.10
C LYS A 40 -14.88 -4.24 -8.45
N TRP A 41 -15.02 -3.72 -7.24
CA TRP A 41 -16.30 -3.68 -6.53
C TRP A 41 -17.32 -2.77 -7.22
N ILE A 42 -16.93 -1.55 -7.62
CA ILE A 42 -17.79 -0.62 -8.39
C ILE A 42 -18.25 -1.26 -9.70
N GLY A 43 -17.34 -1.91 -10.44
CA GLY A 43 -17.71 -2.57 -11.69
C GLY A 43 -18.66 -3.74 -11.46
N TYR A 44 -18.44 -4.52 -10.39
CA TYR A 44 -19.35 -5.62 -10.02
C TYR A 44 -20.75 -5.10 -9.72
N THR A 45 -20.87 -4.01 -8.96
CA THR A 45 -22.16 -3.43 -8.57
C THR A 45 -22.88 -2.75 -9.74
N LEU A 46 -22.16 -2.04 -10.60
CA LEU A 46 -22.73 -1.45 -11.83
C LEU A 46 -23.26 -2.49 -12.82
N ARG A 47 -22.69 -3.70 -12.84
CA ARG A 47 -23.17 -4.82 -13.66
C ARG A 47 -24.43 -5.51 -13.12
N LYS A 48 -24.83 -5.28 -11.87
CA LYS A 48 -26.06 -5.87 -11.29
C LYS A 48 -27.29 -5.14 -11.77
N ALA A 49 -28.46 -5.78 -11.81
CA ALA A 49 -29.70 -5.11 -12.19
C ALA A 49 -30.00 -3.85 -11.33
N PRO A 50 -30.62 -2.79 -11.90
CA PRO A 50 -30.84 -1.50 -11.24
C PRO A 50 -31.76 -1.58 -10.01
N ASN A 51 -32.59 -2.62 -9.91
CA ASN A 51 -33.46 -2.89 -8.77
C ASN A 51 -32.75 -3.48 -7.54
N ARG A 52 -31.47 -3.86 -7.64
CA ARG A 52 -30.72 -4.41 -6.50
C ARG A 52 -30.34 -3.28 -5.54
N VAL A 53 -30.62 -3.49 -4.26
CA VAL A 53 -30.31 -2.55 -3.15
C VAL A 53 -28.86 -2.03 -3.22
N ILE A 54 -27.91 -2.90 -3.57
CA ILE A 54 -26.49 -2.53 -3.66
C ILE A 54 -26.21 -1.54 -4.79
N ARG A 55 -26.91 -1.64 -5.94
CA ARG A 55 -26.78 -0.69 -7.06
C ARG A 55 -27.51 0.62 -6.74
N GLN A 56 -28.68 0.55 -6.11
CA GLN A 56 -29.38 1.74 -5.62
C GLN A 56 -28.56 2.49 -4.57
N ALA A 57 -27.90 1.78 -3.66
CA ALA A 57 -27.05 2.39 -2.61
C ALA A 57 -25.86 3.17 -3.17
N LEU A 58 -25.33 2.82 -4.35
CA LEU A 58 -24.27 3.59 -5.01
C LEU A 58 -24.74 4.97 -5.45
N THR A 59 -25.96 5.06 -5.97
CA THR A 59 -26.56 6.29 -6.52
C THR A 59 -27.45 7.02 -5.53
N TRP A 60 -27.69 6.43 -4.35
CA TRP A 60 -28.55 7.00 -3.33
C TRP A 60 -27.95 8.27 -2.72
N ASN A 61 -28.71 9.36 -2.74
CA ASN A 61 -28.36 10.59 -2.04
C ASN A 61 -29.29 10.74 -0.82
N PRO A 62 -28.79 10.63 0.42
CA PRO A 62 -29.64 10.76 1.60
C PRO A 62 -30.19 12.18 1.70
N GLN A 63 -31.51 12.33 1.63
CA GLN A 63 -32.20 13.59 1.87
C GLN A 63 -32.29 13.89 3.37
N GLY A 64 -32.19 15.17 3.74
CA GLY A 64 -32.34 15.65 5.13
C GLY A 64 -31.10 16.36 5.69
N GLN A 65 -31.28 17.02 6.84
CA GLN A 65 -30.20 17.74 7.50
C GLN A 65 -29.23 16.79 8.22
N ARG A 66 -27.95 17.13 8.09
CA ARG A 66 -26.81 16.37 8.59
C ARG A 66 -26.65 16.57 10.11
N LYS A 67 -26.59 15.49 10.89
CA LYS A 67 -26.28 15.56 12.32
C LYS A 67 -24.87 16.14 12.57
N ARG A 68 -24.76 17.05 13.55
CA ARG A 68 -23.49 17.63 14.01
C ARG A 68 -22.52 16.52 14.42
N GLY A 69 -21.30 16.51 13.87
CA GLY A 69 -20.24 15.52 14.15
C GLY A 69 -20.03 14.39 13.10
N ARG A 70 -20.98 14.12 12.21
CA ARG A 70 -20.88 12.99 11.25
C ARG A 70 -20.01 13.33 10.02
N SER A 71 -18.69 13.17 9.94
CA SER A 71 -17.81 13.41 8.73
C SER A 71 -18.41 13.92 7.39
N GLU A 72 -17.88 15.02 6.82
CA GLU A 72 -18.42 15.78 5.66
C GLU A 72 -18.54 15.01 4.33
N ASN A 73 -17.74 13.96 4.15
CA ASN A 73 -17.67 13.21 2.88
C ASN A 73 -18.43 11.88 2.96
N THR A 74 -19.36 11.67 2.03
CA THR A 74 -20.05 10.40 1.76
C THR A 74 -19.20 9.52 0.83
N SER A 75 -19.34 8.19 0.92
CA SER A 75 -18.69 7.25 -0.01
C SER A 75 -18.93 7.60 -1.48
N ARG A 76 -20.11 8.16 -1.81
CA ARG A 76 -20.43 8.69 -3.13
C ARG A 76 -19.53 9.86 -3.55
N ARG A 77 -19.33 10.87 -2.70
CA ARG A 77 -18.47 12.03 -3.01
C ARG A 77 -17.02 11.61 -3.22
N GLU A 78 -16.55 10.61 -2.48
CA GLU A 78 -15.21 10.04 -2.63
C GLU A 78 -15.09 9.27 -3.96
N MET A 79 -16.07 8.45 -4.33
CA MET A 79 -16.13 7.80 -5.64
C MET A 79 -16.20 8.81 -6.78
N GLU A 80 -16.97 9.88 -6.66
CA GLU A 80 -17.04 10.97 -7.66
C GLU A 80 -15.71 11.72 -7.79
N ILE A 81 -14.90 11.80 -6.74
CA ILE A 81 -13.54 12.35 -6.81
C ILE A 81 -12.63 11.38 -7.57
N ASP A 82 -12.68 10.09 -7.26
CA ASP A 82 -11.89 9.06 -7.96
C ASP A 82 -12.28 8.95 -9.44
N MET A 83 -13.58 9.10 -9.77
CA MET A 83 -14.09 9.15 -11.15
C MET A 83 -13.62 10.39 -11.90
N ARG A 84 -13.67 11.57 -11.26
CA ARG A 84 -13.15 12.80 -11.85
C ARG A 84 -11.67 12.70 -12.21
N LYS A 85 -10.86 12.01 -11.40
CA LYS A 85 -9.44 11.76 -11.71
C LYS A 85 -9.24 10.88 -12.94
N MET A 86 -10.12 9.91 -13.16
CA MET A 86 -10.08 9.11 -14.39
C MET A 86 -10.67 9.83 -15.60
N ASN A 87 -11.07 11.10 -15.44
CA ASN A 87 -11.76 11.89 -16.46
C ASN A 87 -12.97 11.13 -17.04
N LYS A 88 -13.80 10.57 -16.15
CA LYS A 88 -14.99 9.78 -16.49
C LYS A 88 -16.21 10.31 -15.75
N ASN A 89 -17.34 10.31 -16.45
CA ASN A 89 -18.66 10.54 -15.85
C ASN A 89 -19.35 9.19 -15.50
N TRP A 90 -20.36 9.22 -14.64
CA TRP A 90 -21.15 8.04 -14.24
C TRP A 90 -21.72 7.28 -15.44
N MET A 91 -22.27 7.98 -16.43
CA MET A 91 -22.79 7.34 -17.66
C MET A 91 -21.71 6.61 -18.46
N GLU A 92 -20.54 7.22 -18.62
CA GLU A 92 -19.42 6.60 -19.33
C GLU A 92 -18.88 5.39 -18.57
N LEU A 93 -18.82 5.49 -17.23
CA LEU A 93 -18.36 4.43 -16.35
C LEU A 93 -19.31 3.24 -16.39
N GLU A 94 -20.62 3.48 -16.37
CA GLU A 94 -21.66 2.46 -16.45
C GLU A 94 -21.61 1.72 -17.79
N LYS A 95 -21.46 2.45 -18.90
CA LYS A 95 -21.24 1.88 -20.23
C LYS A 95 -19.95 1.06 -20.31
N LYS A 96 -18.84 1.56 -19.74
CA LYS A 96 -17.56 0.83 -19.68
C LYS A 96 -17.59 -0.37 -18.74
N ALA A 97 -18.38 -0.36 -17.67
CA ALA A 97 -18.47 -1.46 -16.72
C ALA A 97 -19.11 -2.71 -17.34
N GLN A 98 -19.95 -2.53 -18.37
CA GLN A 98 -20.54 -3.60 -19.17
C GLN A 98 -19.50 -4.27 -20.07
N ASP A 99 -18.55 -3.50 -20.62
CA ASP A 99 -17.38 -4.04 -21.31
C ASP A 99 -16.34 -4.56 -20.32
N LYS A 100 -16.27 -5.89 -20.15
CA LYS A 100 -15.33 -6.53 -19.23
C LYS A 100 -13.87 -6.26 -19.59
N VAL A 101 -13.53 -6.12 -20.88
CA VAL A 101 -12.15 -5.93 -21.34
C VAL A 101 -11.74 -4.48 -21.16
N GLY A 102 -12.56 -3.54 -21.60
CA GLY A 102 -12.35 -2.11 -21.38
C GLY A 102 -12.34 -1.72 -19.91
N TRP A 103 -13.14 -2.39 -19.07
CA TRP A 103 -13.10 -2.21 -17.61
C TRP A 103 -11.77 -2.66 -17.00
N LYS A 104 -11.21 -3.78 -17.47
CA LYS A 104 -9.93 -4.30 -16.97
C LYS A 104 -8.78 -3.35 -17.34
N MET A 105 -8.74 -2.87 -18.58
CA MET A 105 -7.73 -1.90 -19.03
C MET A 105 -7.77 -0.59 -18.22
N LEU A 106 -8.97 -0.12 -17.87
CA LEU A 106 -9.16 1.09 -17.08
C LEU A 106 -8.70 0.93 -15.62
N ILE A 107 -8.84 -0.26 -15.04
CA ILE A 107 -8.39 -0.57 -13.68
C ILE A 107 -6.86 -0.65 -13.57
N ASP A 108 -6.18 -1.06 -14.65
CA ASP A 108 -4.74 -1.25 -14.65
C ASP A 108 -3.93 0.05 -14.91
N GLY A 109 -4.60 1.19 -15.13
CA GLY A 109 -3.96 2.51 -15.27
C GLY A 109 -3.60 3.20 -13.94
N PRO A 110 -2.66 4.17 -13.95
CA PRO A 110 -2.20 4.85 -12.73
C PRO A 110 -3.24 5.85 -12.20
N CYS A 111 -3.53 5.79 -10.89
CA CYS A 111 -4.44 6.70 -10.19
C CYS A 111 -3.72 7.28 -8.96
N SER A 112 -3.93 8.57 -8.64
CA SER A 112 -3.21 9.31 -7.59
C SER A 112 -4.10 9.75 -6.41
N ILE A 113 -3.57 9.79 -5.17
CA ILE A 113 -4.30 10.09 -3.91
C ILE A 113 -4.46 11.59 -3.56
N ARG A 114 -5.51 11.92 -2.79
CA ARG A 114 -5.68 13.18 -2.03
C ARG A 114 -5.45 12.98 -0.51
N SER A 115 -4.86 13.96 0.16
CA SER A 115 -4.72 14.03 1.63
C SER A 115 -6.01 14.57 2.29
N ASN A 116 -6.56 13.85 3.27
CA ASN A 116 -7.35 14.44 4.36
C ASN A 116 -7.41 13.51 5.59
N ARG A 117 -7.53 14.07 6.80
CA ARG A 117 -7.37 13.36 8.09
C ARG A 117 -8.67 12.72 8.61
N ARG A 118 -8.47 11.66 9.41
CA ARG A 118 -9.41 10.85 10.23
C ARG A 118 -10.13 9.68 9.54
N LEU A 119 -9.55 8.49 9.76
CA LEU A 119 -10.19 7.18 10.02
C LEU A 119 -9.08 6.16 10.37
N ASP A 120 -8.37 6.43 11.46
CA ASP A 120 -7.11 5.77 11.80
C ASP A 120 -7.32 4.49 12.64
N ALA A 121 -8.40 4.42 13.43
CA ALA A 121 -8.62 3.33 14.39
C ALA A 121 -8.90 1.97 13.74
N ASP A 122 -9.78 1.89 12.73
CA ASP A 122 -10.10 0.62 12.04
C ASP A 122 -8.89 0.08 11.25
N VAL A 123 -8.15 0.96 10.57
CA VAL A 123 -6.91 0.60 9.88
C VAL A 123 -5.87 0.09 10.89
N LYS A 124 -5.68 0.79 12.01
CA LYS A 124 -4.78 0.37 13.10
C LYS A 124 -5.17 -0.99 13.66
N ALA A 125 -6.46 -1.23 13.90
CA ALA A 125 -6.96 -2.52 14.39
C ALA A 125 -6.65 -3.65 13.39
N ARG A 126 -6.85 -3.41 12.09
CA ARG A 126 -6.55 -4.40 11.02
C ARG A 126 -5.05 -4.65 10.88
N VAL A 127 -4.22 -3.61 11.00
CA VAL A 127 -2.76 -3.76 11.06
C VAL A 127 -2.36 -4.61 12.27
N GLY A 128 -2.99 -4.43 13.43
CA GLY A 128 -2.78 -5.28 14.62
C GLY A 128 -3.15 -6.75 14.38
N LYS A 129 -4.31 -7.01 13.75
CA LYS A 129 -4.73 -8.37 13.37
C LYS A 129 -3.77 -9.02 12.35
N ALA A 130 -3.40 -8.28 11.30
CA ALA A 130 -2.47 -8.75 10.29
C ALA A 130 -1.07 -9.02 10.88
N ARG A 131 -0.62 -8.18 11.82
CA ARG A 131 0.63 -8.41 12.56
C ARG A 131 0.56 -9.71 13.36
N THR A 132 -0.55 -9.97 14.04
CA THR A 132 -0.75 -11.21 14.80
C THR A 132 -0.70 -12.43 13.88
N ALA A 133 -1.42 -12.39 12.76
CA ALA A 133 -1.38 -13.45 11.74
C ALA A 133 0.04 -13.68 11.19
N PHE A 134 0.79 -12.61 10.93
CA PHE A 134 2.17 -12.72 10.47
C PHE A 134 3.08 -13.40 11.51
N LEU A 135 2.94 -13.05 12.79
CA LEU A 135 3.73 -13.63 13.87
C LEU A 135 3.41 -15.11 14.14
N GLN A 136 2.15 -15.52 13.98
CA GLN A 136 1.75 -16.92 14.08
C GLN A 136 2.48 -17.80 13.06
N LEU A 137 2.79 -17.26 11.88
CA LEU A 137 3.49 -17.95 10.80
C LEU A 137 5.03 -17.80 10.89
N LYS A 138 5.59 -17.38 12.04
CA LYS A 138 7.04 -17.13 12.22
C LYS A 138 7.95 -18.26 11.74
N ASN A 139 7.54 -19.51 12.00
CA ASN A 139 8.33 -20.69 11.65
C ASN A 139 8.41 -20.88 10.12
N ILE A 140 7.34 -20.53 9.40
CA ILE A 140 7.28 -20.62 7.93
C ILE A 140 8.25 -19.62 7.29
N TRP A 141 8.35 -18.40 7.83
CA TRP A 141 9.24 -17.37 7.31
C TRP A 141 10.71 -17.76 7.45
N ASN A 142 11.06 -18.40 8.56
CA ASN A 142 12.43 -18.83 8.86
C ASN A 142 12.83 -20.15 8.18
N LEU A 143 11.87 -20.89 7.60
CA LEU A 143 12.14 -22.19 7.00
C LEU A 143 12.96 -22.05 5.71
N LYS A 144 14.17 -22.62 5.67
CA LYS A 144 15.09 -22.50 4.52
C LYS A 144 14.65 -23.30 3.29
N GLN A 145 13.88 -24.38 3.49
CA GLN A 145 13.41 -25.26 2.42
C GLN A 145 12.32 -24.62 1.54
N LEU A 146 11.59 -23.65 2.07
CA LEU A 146 10.55 -22.96 1.31
C LEU A 146 11.13 -21.85 0.46
N SER A 147 10.80 -21.87 -0.84
CA SER A 147 11.15 -20.78 -1.75
C SER A 147 10.49 -19.47 -1.32
N THR A 148 11.13 -18.35 -1.66
CA THR A 148 10.61 -17.00 -1.42
C THR A 148 9.24 -16.81 -2.06
N ASN A 149 9.01 -17.35 -3.27
CA ASN A 149 7.73 -17.28 -3.98
C ASN A 149 6.59 -17.94 -3.21
N ILE A 150 6.82 -19.11 -2.59
CA ILE A 150 5.81 -19.80 -1.77
C ILE A 150 5.50 -18.97 -0.52
N LYS A 151 6.53 -18.42 0.15
CA LYS A 151 6.33 -17.55 1.33
C LYS A 151 5.53 -16.29 0.97
N VAL A 152 5.83 -15.65 -0.16
CA VAL A 152 5.08 -14.47 -0.64
C VAL A 152 3.62 -14.83 -0.95
N ARG A 153 3.35 -16.01 -1.53
CA ARG A 153 1.97 -16.50 -1.72
C ARG A 153 1.23 -16.68 -0.40
N ILE A 154 1.86 -17.31 0.59
CA ILE A 154 1.29 -17.50 1.94
C ILE A 154 1.03 -16.16 2.61
N PHE A 155 1.92 -15.18 2.45
CA PHE A 155 1.73 -13.81 2.94
C PHE A 155 0.52 -13.14 2.30
N ASN A 156 0.38 -13.23 0.97
CA ASN A 156 -0.75 -12.65 0.23
C ASN A 156 -2.09 -13.25 0.69
N THR A 157 -2.16 -14.57 0.88
CA THR A 157 -3.42 -15.26 1.22
C THR A 157 -3.82 -15.09 2.68
N ASN A 158 -2.87 -15.04 3.62
CA ASN A 158 -3.19 -15.05 5.05
C ASN A 158 -3.07 -13.67 5.69
N VAL A 159 -1.98 -12.94 5.41
CA VAL A 159 -1.67 -11.67 6.09
C VAL A 159 -2.25 -10.49 5.31
N LYS A 160 -1.98 -10.44 4.00
CA LYS A 160 -2.46 -9.35 3.13
C LYS A 160 -3.98 -9.37 2.98
N ALA A 161 -4.59 -10.56 2.96
CA ALA A 161 -6.05 -10.71 2.96
C ALA A 161 -6.71 -10.13 4.22
N VAL A 162 -6.17 -10.40 5.41
CA VAL A 162 -6.66 -9.82 6.68
C VAL A 162 -6.45 -8.31 6.71
N LEU A 163 -5.28 -7.86 6.25
CA LEU A 163 -4.93 -6.45 6.23
C LEU A 163 -5.87 -5.65 5.33
N LEU A 164 -6.08 -6.11 4.08
CA LEU A 164 -6.84 -5.42 3.05
C LEU A 164 -8.29 -5.90 2.91
N TYR A 165 -8.78 -6.69 3.88
CA TYR A 165 -10.19 -7.04 3.94
C TYR A 165 -11.00 -5.76 4.01
N GLY A 166 -12.07 -5.60 3.22
CA GLY A 166 -12.92 -4.41 3.24
C GLY A 166 -12.21 -3.09 2.90
N ALA A 167 -11.06 -3.13 2.22
CA ALA A 167 -10.34 -1.93 1.84
C ALA A 167 -11.04 -1.13 0.73
N GLU A 168 -12.01 -1.74 0.04
CA GLU A 168 -12.83 -1.08 -0.98
C GLU A 168 -13.53 0.18 -0.44
N THR A 169 -13.91 0.15 0.84
CA THR A 169 -14.65 1.21 1.53
C THR A 169 -13.77 2.10 2.41
N TRP A 170 -12.44 1.89 2.42
CA TRP A 170 -11.54 2.72 3.22
C TRP A 170 -11.43 4.13 2.68
N ARG A 171 -11.22 5.11 3.56
CA ARG A 171 -10.75 6.42 3.11
C ARG A 171 -9.28 6.31 2.72
N THR A 172 -8.96 6.45 1.44
CA THR A 172 -7.59 6.38 0.89
C THR A 172 -6.83 7.66 1.21
N THR A 173 -6.41 7.81 2.46
CA THR A 173 -5.56 8.92 2.89
C THR A 173 -4.10 8.57 2.68
N THR A 174 -3.26 9.56 2.37
CA THR A 174 -1.81 9.36 2.24
C THR A 174 -1.21 8.74 3.51
N THR A 175 -1.71 9.10 4.69
CA THR A 175 -1.28 8.53 5.98
C THR A 175 -1.66 7.06 6.13
N THR A 176 -2.91 6.70 5.81
CA THR A 176 -3.40 5.32 5.88
C THR A 176 -2.62 4.42 4.92
N ILE A 177 -2.40 4.90 3.70
CA ILE A 177 -1.71 4.13 2.66
C ILE A 177 -0.24 3.97 3.01
N LYS A 178 0.44 5.03 3.47
CA LYS A 178 1.81 4.95 3.98
C LYS A 178 1.92 3.95 5.14
N MET A 179 0.98 3.97 6.09
CA MET A 179 0.98 3.04 7.23
C MET A 179 0.86 1.58 6.78
N VAL A 180 -0.08 1.28 5.88
CA VAL A 180 -0.28 -0.05 5.31
C VAL A 180 0.95 -0.49 4.51
N GLN A 181 1.52 0.40 3.69
CA GLN A 181 2.70 0.13 2.88
C GLN A 181 3.94 -0.16 3.74
N VAL A 182 4.16 0.63 4.82
CA VAL A 182 5.26 0.41 5.76
C VAL A 182 5.16 -0.97 6.40
N PHE A 183 3.95 -1.38 6.82
CA PHE A 183 3.72 -2.70 7.37
C PHE A 183 4.01 -3.82 6.36
N ILE A 184 3.51 -3.71 5.12
CA ILE A 184 3.76 -4.67 4.05
C ILE A 184 5.26 -4.78 3.76
N ASN A 185 5.95 -3.65 3.57
CA ASN A 185 7.39 -3.63 3.28
C ASN A 185 8.21 -4.25 4.42
N SER A 186 7.82 -4.00 5.69
CA SER A 186 8.46 -4.64 6.84
C SER A 186 8.30 -6.16 6.81
N CYS A 187 7.10 -6.66 6.50
CA CYS A 187 6.85 -8.10 6.38
C CYS A 187 7.64 -8.73 5.23
N LEU A 188 7.68 -8.09 4.05
CA LEU A 188 8.43 -8.58 2.88
C LEU A 188 9.93 -8.64 3.16
N ARG A 189 10.50 -7.62 3.82
CA ARG A 189 11.92 -7.64 4.24
C ARG A 189 12.23 -8.82 5.16
N LYS A 190 11.35 -9.10 6.14
CA LYS A 190 11.48 -10.26 7.02
C LYS A 190 11.38 -11.60 6.27
N ILE A 191 10.46 -11.72 5.31
CA ILE A 191 10.30 -12.92 4.47
C ILE A 191 11.56 -13.19 3.63
N LEU A 192 12.17 -12.13 3.11
CA LEU A 192 13.41 -12.20 2.33
C LEU A 192 14.67 -12.30 3.20
N ASN A 193 14.52 -12.37 4.53
CA ASN A 193 15.62 -12.37 5.50
C ASN A 193 16.59 -11.17 5.34
N ILE A 194 16.06 -10.02 4.91
CA ILE A 194 16.83 -8.78 4.80
C ILE A 194 16.89 -8.14 6.18
N HIS A 195 18.06 -8.20 6.81
CA HIS A 195 18.36 -7.48 8.04
C HIS A 195 18.90 -6.09 7.73
N TRP A 196 18.48 -5.11 8.52
CA TRP A 196 19.16 -3.82 8.62
C TRP A 196 20.34 -3.96 9.59
N PRO A 197 21.47 -3.33 9.27
CA PRO A 197 22.06 -2.38 10.20
C PRO A 197 22.08 -0.98 9.57
N ASP A 198 21.95 0.00 10.43
CA ASP A 198 21.60 1.39 10.16
C ASP A 198 22.48 2.09 9.10
N THR A 199 21.87 2.99 8.33
CA THR A 199 22.61 3.93 7.45
C THR A 199 23.29 5.00 8.31
N ILE A 200 24.62 5.02 8.32
CA ILE A 200 25.41 6.18 8.78
C ILE A 200 25.62 7.10 7.56
N SER A 201 25.23 8.37 7.65
CA SER A 201 25.50 9.35 6.59
C SER A 201 27.00 9.68 6.54
N ASN A 202 27.52 10.09 5.37
CA ASN A 202 28.93 10.49 5.24
C ASN A 202 29.31 11.58 6.25
N SER A 203 28.41 12.53 6.53
CA SER A 203 28.58 13.56 7.56
C SER A 203 28.79 12.99 8.97
N LEU A 204 27.99 11.99 9.36
CA LEU A 204 28.06 11.35 10.67
C LEU A 204 29.28 10.42 10.79
N LEU A 205 29.77 9.91 9.65
CA LEU A 205 31.01 9.13 9.58
C LEU A 205 32.23 10.04 9.79
N TRP A 206 32.30 11.18 9.11
CA TRP A 206 33.35 12.20 9.26
C TRP A 206 33.45 12.75 10.68
N GLU A 207 32.30 13.07 11.31
CA GLU A 207 32.22 13.54 12.69
C GLU A 207 32.73 12.51 13.70
N ARG A 208 32.44 11.21 13.49
CA ARG A 208 32.95 10.13 14.34
C ARG A 208 34.43 9.82 14.15
N THR A 209 34.96 10.07 12.96
CA THR A 209 36.38 9.82 12.65
C THR A 209 37.27 11.05 12.83
N ASN A 210 36.71 12.23 13.11
CA ASN A 210 37.40 13.52 13.07
C ASN A 210 38.19 13.72 11.75
N GLN A 211 37.57 13.39 10.62
CA GLN A 211 38.19 13.50 9.29
C GLN A 211 37.36 14.46 8.43
N LEU A 212 37.99 15.26 7.56
CA LEU A 212 37.31 16.15 6.64
C LEU A 212 37.16 15.49 5.25
N PRO A 213 36.22 15.97 4.40
CA PRO A 213 36.16 15.54 3.01
C PRO A 213 37.49 15.87 2.30
N ALA A 214 38.01 14.94 1.49
CA ALA A 214 39.26 15.16 0.75
C ALA A 214 39.24 16.40 -0.17
N GLU A 215 38.05 16.88 -0.52
CA GLU A 215 37.82 18.11 -1.28
C GLU A 215 38.19 19.38 -0.48
N GLU A 216 38.16 19.33 0.85
CA GLU A 216 38.56 20.44 1.74
C GLU A 216 40.05 20.40 2.09
N GLU A 217 40.71 19.25 1.95
CA GLU A 217 42.15 19.07 2.25
C GLU A 217 43.06 19.45 1.06
N ILE A 218 42.56 19.50 -0.18
CA ILE A 218 43.36 19.74 -1.40
C ILE A 218 43.11 21.15 -1.96
N LYS A 219 43.05 22.18 -1.10
CA LYS A 219 43.11 23.59 -1.53
C LYS A 219 44.50 24.17 -1.33
#